data_AF-A0A7S4UVH7-F1
#
_entry.id   AF-A0A7S4UVH7-F1
#
_cell.length_a   1.000
_cell.length_b   1.000
_cell.length_c   1.000
_cell.angle_alpha   90.00
_cell.angle_beta   90.00
_cell.angle_gamma   90.00
#
_symmetry.space_group_name_H-M   'P 1'
#
loop_
_entity.id
_entity.type
_entity.pdbx_description
1 polymer ?
#
loop_
_entity_poly.entity_id
_entity_poly.type
_entity_poly.pdbx_seq_one_letter_code
_entity_poly.pdbx_strand_id
1 'polypeptide(L)'
;MLTGPVDVSTLPNTLELVALGKNDLNGTISLTTHPALLLLLMVDDAKLTGTICLSNLPAGMELLSLKGNQLTGTLNFQHLPVTMKVLRLQKNAFHGDIYLSSLPIEVTFIGLHDNQFDGSLHIDALPITLTDLKLHGNKKLIISNNTQQFMKKVFDRVETMNQPVEEE
;
A
#
# COMPACT_ATOMS: atom_id res chain seq x y z
N MET A 1 14.54 20.12 13.83
CA MET A 1 14.29 19.56 12.49
C MET A 1 15.34 18.50 12.25
N LEU A 2 14.97 17.22 12.16
CA LEU A 2 15.90 16.16 11.77
C LEU A 2 16.24 16.32 10.29
N THR A 3 17.48 16.02 9.90
CA THR A 3 17.97 16.16 8.52
C THR A 3 18.84 14.98 8.15
N GLY A 4 19.08 14.79 6.86
CA GLY A 4 19.97 13.74 6.34
C GLY A 4 19.23 12.44 6.04
N PRO A 5 19.97 11.38 5.70
CA PRO A 5 19.42 10.09 5.32
C PRO A 5 18.73 9.39 6.49
N VAL A 6 17.76 8.54 6.18
CA VAL A 6 17.09 7.66 7.14
C VAL A 6 17.60 6.25 6.95
N ASP A 7 18.31 5.74 7.95
CA ASP A 7 18.73 4.35 7.99
C ASP A 7 18.04 3.61 9.13
N VAL A 8 16.91 2.99 8.80
CA VAL A 8 16.13 2.19 9.75
C VAL A 8 16.88 0.95 10.24
N SER A 9 17.93 0.50 9.54
CA SER A 9 18.71 -0.68 9.94
C SER A 9 19.57 -0.45 11.19
N THR A 10 19.86 0.83 11.49
CA THR A 10 20.67 1.23 12.64
C THR A 10 19.85 1.43 13.91
N LEU A 11 18.53 1.35 13.80
CA LEU A 11 17.62 1.56 14.92
C LEU A 11 17.67 0.38 15.90
N PRO A 12 17.49 0.62 17.22
CA PRO A 12 17.45 -0.46 18.20
C PRO A 12 16.39 -1.51 17.87
N ASN A 13 16.74 -2.79 18.01
CA ASN A 13 15.85 -3.92 17.74
C ASN A 13 14.62 -3.99 18.66
N THR A 14 14.59 -3.19 19.73
CA THR A 14 13.46 -3.08 20.67
C THR A 14 12.42 -2.05 20.26
N LEU A 15 12.64 -1.29 19.18
CA LEU A 15 11.69 -0.28 18.73
C LEU A 15 10.52 -0.91 17.99
N GLU A 16 9.31 -0.59 18.46
CA GLU A 16 8.04 -1.00 17.85
C GLU A 16 7.40 0.13 17.04
N LEU A 17 7.67 1.38 17.40
CA LEU A 17 7.09 2.57 16.79
C LEU A 17 8.19 3.56 16.45
N VAL A 18 8.24 3.95 15.18
CA VAL A 18 9.14 4.98 14.67
C VAL A 18 8.33 6.03 13.93
N ALA A 19 8.30 7.25 14.45
CA ALA A 19 7.59 8.39 13.88
C ALA A 19 8.58 9.54 13.62
N LEU A 20 8.93 9.73 12.35
CA LEU A 20 9.92 10.70 11.89
C LEU A 20 9.34 11.73 10.91
N GLY A 21 8.01 11.75 10.75
CA GLY A 21 7.35 12.62 9.78
C GLY A 21 7.53 14.12 10.08
N LYS A 22 7.33 14.95 9.04
CA LYS A 22 7.48 16.42 9.08
C LYS A 22 8.88 16.88 9.50
N ASN A 23 9.90 16.20 8.98
CA ASN A 23 11.31 16.57 9.14
C ASN A 23 11.97 16.82 7.78
N ASP A 24 13.17 17.40 7.77
CA ASP A 24 13.98 17.65 6.57
C ASP A 24 14.83 16.42 6.18
N LEU A 25 14.34 15.21 6.48
CA LEU A 25 14.98 13.96 6.12
C LEU A 25 14.99 13.81 4.60
N ASN A 26 16.10 13.33 4.06
CA ASN A 26 16.35 13.28 2.61
C ASN A 26 17.09 11.98 2.21
N GLY A 27 17.51 11.87 0.95
CA GLY A 27 18.18 10.68 0.46
C GLY A 27 17.21 9.51 0.26
N THR A 28 17.72 8.28 0.35
CA THR A 28 16.94 7.05 0.17
C THR A 28 16.59 6.41 1.50
N ILE A 29 15.56 5.56 1.51
CA ILE A 29 15.24 4.67 2.63
C ILE A 29 15.27 3.22 2.15
N SER A 30 15.99 2.35 2.87
CA SER A 30 15.91 0.91 2.65
C SER A 30 15.00 0.29 3.70
N LEU A 31 14.06 -0.55 3.29
CA LEU A 31 13.16 -1.30 4.17
C LEU A 31 13.52 -2.79 4.20
N THR A 32 14.68 -3.20 3.68
CA THR A 32 15.08 -4.62 3.62
C THR A 32 15.76 -5.11 4.89
N THR A 33 16.25 -4.17 5.71
CA THR A 33 16.92 -4.43 6.99
C THR A 33 16.33 -3.48 8.01
N HIS A 34 15.80 -4.01 9.10
CA HIS A 34 14.95 -3.28 10.03
C HIS A 34 14.95 -3.93 11.42
N PRO A 35 14.49 -3.21 12.46
CA PRO A 35 14.23 -3.78 13.78
C PRO A 35 13.16 -4.86 13.70
N ALA A 36 13.44 -6.04 14.25
CA ALA A 36 12.55 -7.19 14.17
C ALA A 36 11.18 -6.95 14.81
N LEU A 37 11.10 -6.07 15.82
CA LEU A 37 9.87 -5.74 16.55
C LEU A 37 9.11 -4.55 15.98
N LEU A 38 9.56 -3.95 14.87
CA LEU A 38 8.93 -2.75 14.33
C LEU A 38 7.51 -3.03 13.83
N LEU A 39 6.53 -2.41 14.47
CA LEU A 39 5.10 -2.53 14.16
C LEU A 39 4.63 -1.36 13.29
N LEU A 40 5.09 -0.14 13.60
CA LEU A 40 4.62 1.10 12.99
C LEU A 40 5.80 1.94 12.52
N LEU A 41 5.88 2.22 11.22
CA LEU A 41 6.86 3.13 10.64
C LEU A 41 6.15 4.28 9.92
N MET A 42 6.43 5.52 10.35
CA MET A 42 5.90 6.73 9.76
C MET A 42 7.02 7.72 9.44
N VAL A 43 7.29 7.92 8.16
CA VAL A 43 8.27 8.92 7.67
C VAL A 43 7.60 9.83 6.65
N ASP A 44 6.50 10.43 7.09
CA ASP A 44 5.63 11.26 6.26
C ASP A 44 6.19 12.66 6.02
N ASP A 45 5.80 13.28 4.90
CA ASP A 45 6.05 14.69 4.60
C ASP A 45 7.53 15.08 4.81
N ALA A 46 8.43 14.30 4.19
CA ALA A 46 9.88 14.50 4.15
C ALA A 46 10.37 14.63 2.68
N LYS A 47 11.68 14.50 2.45
CA LYS A 47 12.32 14.63 1.13
C LYS A 47 12.97 13.32 0.68
N LEU A 48 12.41 12.17 1.08
CA LEU A 48 12.92 10.87 0.66
C LEU A 48 12.74 10.68 -0.85
N THR A 49 13.73 10.08 -1.49
CA THR A 49 13.83 9.86 -2.93
C THR A 49 14.19 8.40 -3.21
N GLY A 50 14.20 8.00 -4.48
CA GLY A 50 14.55 6.65 -4.90
C GLY A 50 13.37 5.68 -4.78
N THR A 51 13.66 4.40 -4.85
CA THR A 51 12.67 3.31 -4.85
C THR A 51 12.56 2.65 -3.48
N ILE A 52 11.45 1.96 -3.22
CA ILE A 52 11.28 1.14 -2.01
C ILE A 52 11.02 -0.32 -2.37
N CYS A 53 11.47 -1.22 -1.49
CA CYS A 53 11.19 -2.65 -1.60
C CYS A 53 10.29 -3.05 -0.41
N LEU A 54 9.10 -3.57 -0.71
CA LEU A 54 8.13 -3.99 0.31
C LEU A 54 8.21 -5.50 0.62
N SER A 55 9.15 -6.23 0.00
CA SER A 55 9.12 -7.70 0.03
C SER A 55 9.69 -8.32 1.30
N ASN A 56 10.32 -7.52 2.15
CA ASN A 56 10.98 -7.99 3.36
C ASN A 56 10.71 -7.02 4.50
N LEU A 57 9.44 -6.69 4.78
CA LEU A 57 9.07 -5.89 5.94
C LEU A 57 9.10 -6.74 7.24
N PRO A 58 9.18 -6.13 8.44
CA PRO A 58 9.07 -6.87 9.69
C PRO A 58 7.79 -7.70 9.75
N ALA A 59 7.87 -8.93 10.24
CA ALA A 59 6.73 -9.85 10.26
C ALA A 59 5.54 -9.34 11.10
N GLY A 60 5.80 -8.50 12.10
CA GLY A 60 4.78 -7.86 12.93
C GLY A 60 4.28 -6.51 12.42
N MET A 61 4.79 -6.00 11.29
CA MET A 61 4.45 -4.65 10.84
C MET A 61 2.97 -4.52 10.48
N GLU A 62 2.30 -3.59 11.16
CA GLU A 62 0.88 -3.30 10.97
C GLU A 62 0.64 -2.04 10.14
N LEU A 63 1.57 -1.08 10.20
CA LEU A 63 1.42 0.22 9.52
C LEU A 63 2.74 0.68 8.93
N LEU A 64 2.69 0.99 7.63
CA LEU A 64 3.74 1.72 6.93
C LEU A 64 3.16 2.99 6.30
N SER A 65 3.75 4.12 6.67
CA SER A 65 3.42 5.43 6.12
C SER A 65 4.68 6.13 5.61
N LEU A 66 4.70 6.37 4.30
CA LEU A 66 5.74 7.13 3.58
C LEU A 66 5.07 8.24 2.76
N LYS A 67 3.92 8.73 3.21
CA LYS A 67 3.11 9.72 2.50
C LYS A 67 3.91 11.00 2.31
N GLY A 68 3.76 11.66 1.16
CA GLY A 68 4.30 13.02 0.98
C GLY A 68 5.83 13.02 0.88
N ASN A 69 6.39 12.12 0.08
CA ASN A 69 7.81 12.09 -0.25
C ASN A 69 8.00 12.23 -1.77
N GLN A 70 9.22 12.01 -2.26
CA GLN A 70 9.59 12.00 -3.68
C GLN A 70 10.00 10.59 -4.12
N LEU A 71 9.43 9.55 -3.49
CA LEU A 71 9.72 8.15 -3.82
C LEU A 71 9.14 7.80 -5.19
N THR A 72 9.81 6.93 -5.93
CA THR A 72 9.44 6.55 -7.30
C THR A 72 9.60 5.04 -7.51
N GLY A 73 9.41 4.58 -8.75
CA GLY A 73 9.41 3.18 -9.13
C GLY A 73 8.03 2.52 -9.01
N THR A 74 8.03 1.20 -9.18
CA THR A 74 6.85 0.34 -9.08
C THR A 74 6.71 -0.23 -7.66
N LEU A 75 5.51 -0.70 -7.32
CA LEU A 75 5.22 -1.31 -6.02
C LEU A 75 4.84 -2.78 -6.20
N ASN A 76 5.38 -3.63 -5.33
CA ASN A 76 5.01 -5.03 -5.24
C ASN A 76 4.43 -5.33 -3.84
N PHE A 77 3.15 -5.71 -3.80
CA PHE A 77 2.41 -6.00 -2.56
C PHE A 77 2.35 -7.50 -2.22
N GLN A 78 3.00 -8.37 -3.00
CA GLN A 78 2.88 -9.84 -2.88
C GLN A 78 3.35 -10.40 -1.54
N HIS A 79 4.30 -9.73 -0.87
CA HIS A 79 4.97 -10.23 0.32
C HIS A 79 4.77 -9.31 1.54
N LEU A 80 3.63 -8.62 1.59
CA LEU A 80 3.27 -7.86 2.78
C LEU A 80 3.11 -8.81 3.98
N PRO A 81 3.53 -8.39 5.20
CA PRO A 81 3.27 -9.11 6.43
C PRO A 81 1.79 -9.42 6.61
N VAL A 82 1.46 -10.61 7.12
CA VAL A 82 0.07 -11.04 7.34
C VAL A 82 -0.69 -10.13 8.32
N THR A 83 0.05 -9.41 9.17
CA THR A 83 -0.42 -8.45 10.16
C THR A 83 -0.64 -7.05 9.61
N MET A 84 -0.30 -6.80 8.33
CA MET A 84 -0.41 -5.48 7.71
C MET A 84 -1.86 -5.01 7.67
N LYS A 85 -2.11 -3.81 8.22
CA LYS A 85 -3.43 -3.19 8.27
C LYS A 85 -3.52 -1.95 7.40
N VAL A 86 -2.47 -1.12 7.39
CA VAL A 86 -2.52 0.22 6.81
C VAL A 86 -1.28 0.52 5.98
N LEU A 87 -1.49 0.87 4.71
CA LEU A 87 -0.46 1.36 3.81
C LEU A 87 -0.78 2.77 3.32
N ARG A 88 0.13 3.71 3.60
CA ARG A 88 0.03 5.11 3.18
C ARG A 88 1.22 5.49 2.31
N LEU A 89 1.02 5.46 0.99
CA LEU A 89 2.03 5.72 -0.02
C LEU A 89 1.62 6.87 -0.98
N GLN A 90 0.52 7.55 -0.67
CA GLN A 90 0.02 8.71 -1.41
C GLN A 90 1.01 9.88 -1.44
N LYS A 91 0.86 10.77 -2.42
CA LYS A 91 1.71 11.96 -2.58
C LYS A 91 3.18 11.59 -2.75
N ASN A 92 3.45 10.75 -3.73
CA ASN A 92 4.79 10.34 -4.15
C ASN A 92 4.84 10.37 -5.70
N ALA A 93 5.86 9.76 -6.29
CA ALA A 93 6.05 9.61 -7.73
C ALA A 93 6.09 8.14 -8.17
N PHE A 94 5.37 7.25 -7.49
CA PHE A 94 5.23 5.84 -7.91
C PHE A 94 4.47 5.74 -9.23
N HIS A 95 4.82 4.77 -10.08
CA HIS A 95 4.26 4.61 -11.42
C HIS A 95 4.08 3.13 -11.80
N GLY A 96 3.52 2.86 -13.00
CA GLY A 96 3.31 1.51 -13.51
C GLY A 96 1.99 0.87 -13.07
N ASP A 97 1.95 -0.46 -13.11
CA ASP A 97 0.79 -1.28 -12.77
C ASP A 97 0.58 -1.41 -11.26
N ILE A 98 -0.66 -1.70 -10.86
CA ILE A 98 -1.05 -1.94 -9.46
C ILE A 98 -1.67 -3.33 -9.34
N TYR A 99 -1.02 -4.21 -8.57
CA TYR A 99 -1.49 -5.57 -8.28
C TYR A 99 -1.92 -5.71 -6.82
N LEU A 100 -3.23 -5.78 -6.57
CA LEU A 100 -3.80 -5.88 -5.22
C LEU A 100 -4.42 -7.24 -4.89
N SER A 101 -4.29 -8.23 -5.79
CA SER A 101 -4.91 -9.56 -5.64
C SER A 101 -4.27 -10.46 -4.57
N SER A 102 -3.20 -10.00 -3.89
CA SER A 102 -2.46 -10.79 -2.88
C SER A 102 -2.32 -10.04 -1.55
N LEU A 103 -3.21 -9.08 -1.29
CA LEU A 103 -3.18 -8.35 -0.02
C LEU A 103 -3.55 -9.28 1.15
N PRO A 104 -2.87 -9.14 2.31
CA PRO A 104 -3.25 -9.82 3.54
C PRO A 104 -4.69 -9.51 3.96
N ILE A 105 -5.32 -10.48 4.64
CA ILE A 105 -6.71 -10.39 5.09
C ILE A 105 -6.95 -9.29 6.13
N GLU A 106 -5.91 -8.76 6.77
CA GLU A 106 -6.02 -7.71 7.78
C GLU A 106 -5.95 -6.29 7.18
N VAL A 107 -5.67 -6.15 5.87
CA VAL A 107 -5.52 -4.84 5.24
C VAL A 107 -6.87 -4.12 5.17
N THR A 108 -6.97 -2.98 5.85
CA THR A 108 -8.17 -2.15 5.91
C THR A 108 -8.07 -0.88 5.07
N PHE A 109 -6.84 -0.35 4.88
CA PHE A 109 -6.61 0.91 4.18
C PHE A 109 -5.40 0.85 3.25
N ILE A 110 -5.60 1.29 2.00
CA ILE A 110 -4.53 1.55 1.04
C ILE A 110 -4.69 2.96 0.42
N GLY A 111 -3.69 3.81 0.66
CA GLY A 111 -3.57 5.12 0.03
C GLY A 111 -2.50 5.14 -1.04
N LEU A 112 -2.91 5.24 -2.31
CA LEU A 112 -2.03 5.36 -3.49
C LEU A 112 -2.35 6.60 -4.34
N HIS A 113 -3.27 7.44 -3.87
CA HIS A 113 -3.66 8.66 -4.55
C HIS A 113 -2.51 9.67 -4.68
N ASP A 114 -2.63 10.61 -5.61
CA ASP A 114 -1.63 11.64 -5.88
C ASP A 114 -0.23 11.03 -6.15
N ASN A 115 -0.18 10.06 -7.08
CA ASN A 115 1.03 9.42 -7.58
C ASN A 115 1.08 9.55 -9.12
N GLN A 116 1.99 8.83 -9.77
CA GLN A 116 2.15 8.82 -11.22
C GLN A 116 1.73 7.50 -11.87
N PHE A 117 0.88 6.69 -11.23
CA PHE A 117 0.43 5.42 -11.81
C PHE A 117 -0.30 5.64 -13.15
N ASP A 118 0.13 4.88 -14.14
CA ASP A 118 -0.24 4.98 -15.56
C ASP A 118 -0.44 3.61 -16.21
N GLY A 119 -0.36 2.53 -15.43
CA GLY A 119 -0.58 1.15 -15.87
C GLY A 119 -1.99 0.61 -15.58
N SER A 120 -2.04 -0.71 -15.47
CA SER A 120 -3.25 -1.48 -15.21
C SER A 120 -3.52 -1.67 -13.72
N LEU A 121 -4.79 -1.60 -13.34
CA LEU A 121 -5.27 -1.92 -12.01
C LEU A 121 -5.83 -3.35 -11.99
N HIS A 122 -5.28 -4.19 -11.10
CA HIS A 122 -5.68 -5.57 -10.87
C HIS A 122 -6.20 -5.74 -9.44
N ILE A 123 -7.52 -5.86 -9.29
CA ILE A 123 -8.23 -5.98 -8.00
C ILE A 123 -9.07 -7.25 -7.94
N ASP A 124 -8.59 -8.31 -8.57
CA ASP A 124 -9.35 -9.55 -8.79
C ASP A 124 -9.64 -10.33 -7.50
N ALA A 125 -8.93 -9.99 -6.41
CA ALA A 125 -9.13 -10.58 -5.08
C ALA A 125 -8.72 -9.57 -3.98
N LEU A 126 -9.66 -8.72 -3.55
CA LEU A 126 -9.46 -7.82 -2.41
C LEU A 126 -9.88 -8.50 -1.11
N PRO A 127 -9.19 -8.26 0.02
CA PRO A 127 -9.60 -8.79 1.30
C PRO A 127 -10.91 -8.13 1.75
N ILE A 128 -11.79 -8.90 2.38
CA ILE A 128 -13.13 -8.43 2.80
C ILE A 128 -13.07 -7.29 3.82
N THR A 129 -11.94 -7.13 4.50
CA THR A 129 -11.66 -6.09 5.49
C THR A 129 -11.25 -4.76 4.86
N LEU A 130 -10.93 -4.71 3.57
CA LEU A 130 -10.53 -3.48 2.89
C LEU A 130 -11.72 -2.54 2.77
N THR A 131 -11.75 -1.50 3.61
CA THR A 131 -12.81 -0.48 3.60
C THR A 131 -12.45 0.71 2.72
N ASP A 132 -11.16 0.99 2.57
CA ASP A 132 -10.69 2.23 1.95
C ASP A 132 -9.54 1.96 0.97
N LEU A 133 -9.84 2.07 -0.33
CA LEU A 133 -8.86 2.07 -1.41
C LEU A 133 -8.89 3.42 -2.14
N LYS A 134 -7.83 4.23 -1.96
CA LYS A 134 -7.76 5.59 -2.54
C LYS A 134 -6.76 5.64 -3.69
N LEU A 135 -7.29 5.83 -4.91
CA LEU A 135 -6.51 5.82 -6.17
C LEU A 135 -6.57 7.13 -6.97
N HIS A 136 -7.32 8.14 -6.52
CA HIS A 136 -7.51 9.40 -7.25
C HIS A 136 -6.19 10.17 -7.47
N GLY A 137 -6.15 11.14 -8.37
CA GLY A 137 -4.94 11.96 -8.58
C GLY A 137 -3.75 11.21 -9.19
N ASN A 138 -3.99 10.03 -9.79
CA ASN A 138 -3.04 9.34 -10.66
C ASN A 138 -3.26 9.72 -12.13
N LYS A 139 -2.31 9.39 -13.02
CA LYS A 139 -2.35 9.83 -14.42
C LYS A 139 -3.49 9.15 -15.21
N LYS A 140 -3.36 7.85 -15.46
CA LYS A 140 -4.31 7.09 -16.27
C LYS A 140 -4.26 5.60 -15.92
N LEU A 141 -4.81 5.25 -14.77
CA LEU A 141 -5.03 3.84 -14.43
C LEU A 141 -6.11 3.24 -15.34
N ILE A 142 -5.81 2.09 -15.92
CA ILE A 142 -6.76 1.32 -16.74
C ILE A 142 -7.19 0.10 -15.94
N ILE A 143 -8.50 -0.14 -15.83
CA ILE A 143 -9.00 -1.35 -15.15
C ILE A 143 -8.68 -2.56 -16.04
N SER A 144 -7.97 -3.56 -15.49
CA SER A 144 -7.60 -4.75 -16.25
C SER A 144 -8.83 -5.55 -16.72
N ASN A 145 -8.70 -6.29 -17.83
CA ASN A 145 -9.80 -7.12 -18.34
C ASN A 145 -10.27 -8.17 -17.31
N ASN A 146 -9.34 -8.77 -16.57
CA ASN A 146 -9.66 -9.71 -15.50
C ASN A 146 -10.52 -9.05 -14.42
N THR A 147 -10.16 -7.82 -14.04
CA THR A 147 -10.92 -7.06 -13.05
C THR A 147 -12.31 -6.70 -13.57
N GLN A 148 -12.43 -6.30 -14.83
CA GLN A 148 -13.75 -6.04 -15.43
C GLN A 148 -14.64 -7.29 -15.40
N GLN A 149 -14.07 -8.46 -15.73
CA GLN A 149 -14.78 -9.73 -15.70
C GLN A 149 -15.15 -10.15 -14.27
N PHE A 150 -14.26 -9.94 -13.30
CA PHE A 150 -14.52 -10.18 -11.88
C PHE A 150 -15.68 -9.32 -11.37
N MET A 151 -15.61 -8.00 -11.59
CA MET A 151 -16.67 -7.07 -11.17
C MET A 151 -18.01 -7.44 -11.80
N LYS A 152 -18.04 -7.78 -13.10
CA LYS A 152 -19.25 -8.25 -13.77
C LYS A 152 -19.85 -9.48 -13.09
N LYS A 153 -19.04 -10.51 -12.80
CA LYS A 153 -19.49 -11.72 -12.10
C LYS A 153 -20.06 -11.43 -10.71
N VAL A 154 -19.49 -10.46 -9.99
CA VAL A 154 -20.00 -10.03 -8.68
C VAL A 154 -21.39 -9.39 -8.83
N PHE A 155 -21.55 -8.46 -9.78
CA PHE A 155 -22.85 -7.82 -10.02
C PHE A 155 -23.92 -8.83 -10.47
N ASP A 156 -23.60 -9.70 -11.44
CA ASP A 156 -24.52 -10.73 -11.92
C ASP A 156 -25.03 -11.61 -10.75
N ARG A 157 -24.15 -11.96 -9.81
CA ARG A 157 -24.51 -12.78 -8.64
C ARG A 157 -25.41 -12.02 -7.66
N VAL A 158 -25.17 -10.73 -7.44
CA VAL A 158 -26.05 -9.89 -6.59
C VAL A 158 -27.44 -9.77 -7.20
N GLU A 159 -27.55 -9.61 -8.51
CA GLU A 159 -28.84 -9.55 -9.21
C GLU A 159 -29.62 -10.87 -9.06
N THR A 160 -28.95 -12.02 -9.23
CA THR A 160 -29.62 -13.33 -9.04
C THR A 160 -30.11 -13.59 -7.62
N MET A 161 -29.43 -13.04 -6.60
CA MET A 161 -29.86 -13.18 -5.20
C MET A 161 -31.07 -12.30 -4.84
N ASN A 162 -31.38 -11.29 -5.66
CA ASN A 162 -32.48 -10.35 -5.42
C ASN A 162 -33.75 -10.69 -6.23
N GLN A 163 -33.76 -11.79 -6.98
CA GLN A 163 -34.98 -12.25 -7.66
C GLN A 163 -35.94 -12.89 -6.64
N PRO A 164 -37.26 -12.59 -6.70
CA PRO A 164 -38.24 -13.20 -5.81
C PRO A 164 -38.21 -14.72 -6.00
N VAL A 165 -38.16 -15.45 -4.89
CA VAL A 165 -38.35 -16.91 -4.90
C VAL A 165 -39.81 -17.14 -5.31
N GLU A 166 -40.05 -17.77 -6.46
CA GLU A 166 -41.38 -18.22 -6.82
C GLU A 166 -41.80 -19.28 -5.79
N GLU A 167 -42.78 -18.94 -4.94
CA GLU A 167 -43.42 -19.88 -4.02
C GLU A 167 -44.33 -20.80 -4.85
N GLU A 168 -44.01 -22.11 -4.88
CA GLU A 168 -44.89 -23.18 -5.39
C GLU A 168 -46.05 -23.49 -4.44
#